data_AF-A0A0D8L4Q9-F1
#
_entry.id   AF-A0A0D8L4Q9-F1
#
_cell.length_a   1.000
_cell.length_b   1.000
_cell.length_c   1.000
_cell.angle_alpha   90.00
_cell.angle_beta   90.00
_cell.angle_gamma   90.00
#
_symmetry.space_group_name_H-M   'P 1'
#
loop_
_entity.id
_entity.type
_entity.pdbx_description
1 polymer ?
#
loop_
_entity_poly.entity_id
_entity_poly.type
_entity_poly.pdbx_seq_one_letter_code
_entity_poly.pdbx_strand_id
1 'polypeptide(L)'
;MFEQFISAHLLAPEYLGWLGQGFVITLLISFWTILAATLLGFLLVAGRDSQFAPLRWSVSAYTSVFRNTPLLVQLFFWYFASGEILPQALKIWLNTPHEIELAGLTLAWPSFEFIAGWFGLTLYSAPFIAEELRAGIA
;
A
#
# COMPACT_ATOMS: atom_id res chain seq x y z
N MET A 1 -17.40 -13.14 -32.25
CA MET A 1 -16.46 -12.68 -33.29
C MET A 1 -15.20 -12.08 -32.69
N PHE A 2 -15.28 -11.07 -31.80
CA PHE A 2 -14.11 -10.50 -31.12
C PHE A 2 -13.37 -11.52 -30.23
N GLU A 3 -14.07 -12.21 -29.33
CA GLU A 3 -13.50 -13.29 -28.49
C GLU A 3 -12.74 -14.35 -29.31
N GLN A 4 -13.29 -14.71 -30.46
CA GLN A 4 -12.74 -15.74 -31.36
C GLN A 4 -11.47 -15.25 -32.09
N PHE A 5 -11.41 -13.96 -32.41
CA PHE A 5 -10.21 -13.31 -32.96
C PHE A 5 -9.10 -13.24 -31.92
N ILE A 6 -9.44 -12.84 -30.69
CA ILE A 6 -8.53 -12.73 -29.55
C ILE A 6 -7.94 -14.09 -29.19
N SER A 7 -8.77 -15.13 -29.07
CA SER A 7 -8.30 -16.49 -28.76
C SER A 7 -7.38 -17.06 -29.85
N ALA A 8 -7.55 -16.63 -31.10
CA ALA A 8 -6.76 -17.12 -32.23
C ALA A 8 -5.40 -16.42 -32.39
N HIS A 9 -5.22 -15.21 -31.84
CA HIS A 9 -4.02 -14.38 -32.07
C HIS A 9 -3.31 -13.89 -30.81
N LEU A 10 -3.94 -14.00 -29.62
CA LEU A 10 -3.38 -13.54 -28.34
C LEU A 10 -3.28 -14.70 -27.35
N LEU A 11 -4.12 -14.71 -26.33
CA LEU A 11 -4.17 -15.66 -25.24
C LEU A 11 -5.61 -16.16 -25.07
N ALA A 12 -5.78 -17.28 -24.36
CA ALA A 12 -7.10 -17.72 -23.94
C ALA A 12 -7.80 -16.57 -23.17
N PRO A 13 -9.11 -16.35 -23.35
CA PRO A 13 -9.84 -15.25 -22.72
C PRO A 13 -9.66 -15.15 -21.20
N GLU A 14 -9.50 -16.30 -20.53
CA GLU A 14 -9.24 -16.41 -19.10
C GLU A 14 -7.95 -15.67 -18.67
N TYR A 15 -6.86 -15.84 -19.40
CA TYR A 15 -5.58 -15.18 -19.09
C TYR A 15 -5.65 -13.67 -19.28
N LEU A 16 -6.39 -13.20 -20.29
CA LEU A 16 -6.60 -11.77 -20.50
C LEU A 16 -7.43 -11.17 -19.37
N GLY A 17 -8.41 -11.90 -18.87
CA GLY A 17 -9.16 -11.54 -17.66
C GLY A 17 -8.24 -11.37 -16.44
N TRP A 18 -7.39 -12.36 -16.16
CA TRP A 18 -6.46 -12.30 -15.02
C TRP A 18 -5.44 -11.17 -15.14
N LEU A 19 -4.86 -10.97 -16.33
CA LEU A 19 -3.94 -9.86 -16.55
C LEU A 19 -4.62 -8.50 -16.39
N GLY A 20 -5.86 -8.36 -16.89
CA GLY A 20 -6.66 -7.15 -16.68
C GLY A 20 -6.93 -6.89 -15.20
N GLN A 21 -7.32 -7.91 -14.45
CA GLN A 21 -7.53 -7.81 -13.00
C GLN A 21 -6.23 -7.42 -12.27
N GLY A 22 -5.11 -8.10 -12.56
CA GLY A 22 -3.82 -7.78 -11.97
C GLY A 22 -3.34 -6.37 -12.30
N PHE A 23 -3.60 -5.90 -13.52
CA PHE A 23 -3.30 -4.53 -13.96
C PHE A 23 -4.09 -3.50 -13.14
N VAL A 24 -5.40 -3.71 -12.97
CA VAL A 24 -6.25 -2.84 -12.14
C VAL A 24 -5.77 -2.82 -10.69
N ILE A 25 -5.48 -3.98 -10.11
CA ILE A 25 -4.94 -4.08 -8.74
C ILE A 25 -3.62 -3.31 -8.61
N THR A 26 -2.72 -3.44 -9.59
CA THR A 26 -1.44 -2.72 -9.63
C THR A 26 -1.66 -1.21 -9.65
N LEU A 27 -2.56 -0.71 -10.51
CA LEU A 27 -2.88 0.71 -10.55
C LEU A 27 -3.45 1.21 -9.22
N LEU A 28 -4.37 0.46 -8.63
CA LEU A 28 -5.00 0.83 -7.35
C LEU A 28 -3.98 0.88 -6.21
N ILE A 29 -3.17 -0.18 -6.04
CA ILE A 29 -2.19 -0.22 -4.96
C ILE A 29 -1.11 0.85 -5.15
N SER A 30 -0.65 1.09 -6.38
CA SER A 30 0.29 2.16 -6.68
C SER A 30 -0.29 3.53 -6.37
N PHE A 31 -1.51 3.82 -6.82
CA PHE A 31 -2.18 5.10 -6.59
C PHE A 31 -2.33 5.40 -5.09
N TRP A 32 -2.87 4.46 -4.32
CA TRP A 32 -3.08 4.65 -2.88
C TRP A 32 -1.76 4.69 -2.09
N THR A 33 -0.74 3.93 -2.52
CA THR A 33 0.59 4.00 -1.91
C THR A 33 1.23 5.36 -2.15
N ILE A 34 1.22 5.85 -3.39
CA ILE A 34 1.77 7.17 -3.73
C ILE A 34 1.09 8.25 -2.90
N LEU A 35 -0.25 8.27 -2.89
CA LEU A 35 -1.01 9.26 -2.13
C LEU A 35 -0.66 9.22 -0.63
N ALA A 36 -0.73 8.05 0.00
CA ALA A 36 -0.50 7.91 1.43
C ALA A 36 0.97 8.15 1.81
N ALA A 37 1.92 7.64 1.03
CA ALA A 37 3.35 7.80 1.29
C ALA A 37 3.80 9.25 1.07
N THR A 38 3.21 9.98 0.11
CA THR A 38 3.47 11.41 -0.07
C THR A 38 2.96 12.21 1.12
N LEU A 39 1.72 11.98 1.57
CA LEU A 39 1.17 12.65 2.76
C LEU A 39 2.01 12.35 4.00
N LEU A 40 2.38 11.09 4.23
CA LEU A 40 3.26 10.70 5.33
C LEU A 40 4.65 11.32 5.18
N GLY A 41 5.19 11.38 3.96
CA GLY A 41 6.47 12.02 3.64
C GLY A 41 6.51 13.48 4.07
N PHE A 42 5.45 14.25 3.78
CA PHE A 42 5.32 15.64 4.25
C PHE A 42 5.33 15.73 5.78
N LEU A 43 4.59 14.85 6.48
CA LEU A 43 4.57 14.80 7.93
C LEU A 43 5.95 14.47 8.53
N LEU A 44 6.70 13.56 7.89
CA LEU A 44 8.05 13.20 8.33
C LEU A 44 9.03 14.36 8.15
N VAL A 45 8.97 15.08 7.04
CA VAL A 45 9.80 16.29 6.82
C VAL A 45 9.52 17.32 7.91
N ALA A 46 8.24 17.66 8.12
CA ALA A 46 7.83 18.61 9.15
C ALA A 46 8.25 18.16 10.56
N GLY A 47 8.08 16.88 10.88
CA GLY A 47 8.45 16.32 12.18
C GLY A 47 9.95 16.33 12.45
N ARG A 48 10.77 16.15 11.40
CA ARG A 48 12.24 16.17 11.50
C ARG A 48 12.80 17.57 11.70
N ASP A 49 12.10 18.61 11.24
CA ASP A 49 12.46 20.01 11.42
C ASP A 49 11.85 20.64 12.69
N SER A 50 11.02 19.88 13.43
CA SER A 50 10.41 20.31 14.68
C SER A 50 11.45 20.65 15.74
N GLN A 51 11.20 21.67 16.58
CA GLN A 51 12.03 21.98 17.75
C GLN A 51 11.87 20.96 18.90
N PHE A 52 10.82 20.13 18.87
CA PHE A 52 10.57 19.11 19.89
C PHE A 52 11.45 17.87 19.69
N ALA A 53 12.43 17.68 20.57
CA ALA A 53 13.44 16.63 20.43
C ALA A 53 12.87 15.20 20.32
N PRO A 54 11.85 14.79 21.11
CA PRO A 54 11.28 13.46 20.98
C PRO A 54 10.69 13.19 19.60
N LEU A 55 10.00 14.17 19.00
CA LEU A 55 9.41 14.02 17.66
C LEU A 55 10.49 13.83 16.60
N ARG A 56 11.57 14.63 16.63
CA ARG A 56 12.71 14.45 15.72
C ARG A 56 13.33 13.06 15.83
N TRP A 57 13.50 12.58 17.07
CA TRP A 57 14.02 11.25 17.34
C TRP A 57 13.09 10.15 16.82
N SER A 58 11.78 10.27 17.03
CA SER A 58 10.80 9.32 16.50
C SER A 58 10.84 9.24 14.98
N VAL A 59 10.92 10.39 14.29
CA VAL A 59 11.06 10.41 12.83
C VAL A 59 12.38 9.78 12.40
N SER A 60 13.50 10.10 13.05
CA SER A 60 14.80 9.50 12.74
C SER A 60 14.82 7.99 12.94
N ALA A 61 14.20 7.50 14.02
CA ALA A 61 14.10 6.07 14.31
C ALA A 61 13.25 5.35 13.25
N TYR A 62 12.08 5.90 12.93
CA TYR A 62 11.22 5.42 11.86
C TYR A 62 11.98 5.35 10.52
N THR A 63 12.56 6.46 10.07
CA THR A 63 13.32 6.53 8.82
C THR A 63 14.47 5.52 8.78
N SER A 64 15.20 5.34 9.88
CA SER A 64 16.28 4.35 9.99
C SER A 64 15.76 2.93 9.83
N VAL A 65 14.69 2.55 10.54
CA VAL A 65 14.14 1.18 10.46
C VAL A 65 13.68 0.85 9.04
N PHE A 66 12.90 1.74 8.43
CA PHE A 66 12.27 1.47 7.14
C PHE A 66 13.24 1.56 5.95
N ARG A 67 14.25 2.44 6.01
CA ARG A 67 15.30 2.52 4.97
C ARG A 67 16.35 1.43 5.08
N ASN A 68 16.60 0.89 6.28
CA ASN A 68 17.62 -0.14 6.50
C ASN A 68 17.08 -1.58 6.46
N THR A 69 15.77 -1.77 6.27
CA THR A 69 15.15 -3.11 6.16
C THR A 69 14.75 -3.39 4.71
N PRO A 70 15.12 -4.56 4.12
CA PRO A 70 14.71 -4.90 2.76
C PRO A 70 13.20 -4.88 2.57
N LEU A 71 12.72 -4.29 1.46
CA LEU A 71 11.28 -4.20 1.16
C LEU A 71 10.58 -5.57 1.24
N LEU A 72 11.21 -6.62 0.70
CA LEU A 72 10.62 -7.96 0.70
C LEU A 72 10.37 -8.48 2.13
N VAL A 73 11.30 -8.23 3.07
CA VAL A 73 11.14 -8.60 4.48
C VAL A 73 9.96 -7.86 5.10
N GLN A 74 9.83 -6.57 4.79
CA GLN A 74 8.70 -5.77 5.28
C GLN A 74 7.37 -6.29 4.73
N LEU A 75 7.28 -6.57 3.43
CA LEU A 75 6.08 -7.11 2.82
C LEU A 75 5.71 -8.48 3.42
N PHE A 76 6.68 -9.35 3.66
CA PHE A 76 6.44 -10.61 4.35
C PHE A 76 5.97 -10.41 5.80
N PHE A 77 6.55 -9.45 6.53
CA PHE A 77 6.08 -9.11 7.87
C PHE A 77 4.62 -8.63 7.85
N TRP A 78 4.28 -7.68 6.97
CA TRP A 78 2.93 -7.15 6.90
C TRP A 78 1.91 -8.18 6.43
N TYR A 79 2.27 -9.02 5.46
CA TYR A 79 1.37 -10.04 4.94
C TYR A 79 1.19 -11.22 5.91
N PHE A 80 2.27 -11.77 6.48
CA PHE A 80 2.21 -13.02 7.26
C PHE A 80 2.17 -12.79 8.78
N ALA A 81 2.87 -11.78 9.30
CA ALA A 81 3.02 -11.59 10.74
C ALA A 81 2.04 -10.59 11.34
N SER A 82 1.70 -9.51 10.62
CA SER A 82 0.90 -8.42 11.19
C SER A 82 -0.48 -8.88 11.67
N GLY A 83 -1.13 -9.78 10.93
CA GLY A 83 -2.44 -10.33 11.28
C GLY A 83 -2.44 -11.11 12.59
N GLU A 84 -1.33 -11.77 12.95
CA GLU A 84 -1.20 -12.53 14.21
C GLU A 84 -0.99 -11.63 15.43
N ILE A 85 -0.57 -10.38 15.21
CA ILE A 85 -0.36 -9.39 16.27
C ILE A 85 -1.68 -8.65 16.58
N LEU A 86 -2.62 -8.62 15.63
CA LEU A 86 -3.89 -7.93 15.81
C LEU A 86 -4.79 -8.67 16.81
N PRO A 87 -5.62 -7.95 17.58
CA PRO A 87 -6.68 -8.57 18.37
C PRO A 87 -7.59 -9.43 17.49
N GLN A 88 -8.01 -10.61 18.00
CA GLN A 88 -8.80 -11.58 17.25
C GLN A 88 -10.04 -10.96 16.57
N ALA A 89 -10.74 -10.08 17.27
CA ALA A 89 -11.92 -9.40 16.73
C ALA A 89 -11.57 -8.53 15.50
N LEU A 90 -10.45 -7.82 15.54
CA LEU A 90 -9.99 -6.98 14.45
C LEU A 90 -9.51 -7.81 13.26
N LYS A 91 -8.81 -8.92 13.51
CA LYS A 91 -8.42 -9.87 12.46
C LYS A 91 -9.64 -10.42 11.72
N ILE A 92 -10.66 -10.88 12.46
CA ILE A 92 -11.90 -11.38 11.86
C ILE A 92 -12.58 -10.28 11.05
N TRP A 93 -12.71 -9.08 11.62
CA TRP A 93 -13.35 -7.96 10.94
C TRP A 93 -12.60 -7.61 9.63
N LEU A 94 -11.29 -7.45 9.64
CA LEU A 94 -10.51 -7.13 8.44
C LEU A 94 -10.61 -8.19 7.34
N ASN A 95 -10.80 -9.47 7.71
CA ASN A 95 -10.94 -10.58 6.76
C ASN A 95 -12.39 -10.84 6.32
N THR A 96 -13.37 -10.17 6.95
CA THR A 96 -14.78 -10.31 6.57
C THR A 96 -15.05 -9.41 5.36
N PRO A 97 -15.61 -9.93 4.25
CA PRO A 97 -16.03 -9.09 3.14
C PRO A 97 -17.13 -8.12 3.61
N HIS A 98 -16.92 -6.83 3.35
CA HIS A 98 -17.93 -5.79 3.57
C HIS A 98 -18.27 -5.16 2.23
N GLU A 99 -19.54 -4.90 1.99
CA GLU A 99 -20.02 -4.24 0.78
C GLU A 99 -20.89 -3.06 1.18
N ILE A 100 -20.68 -1.92 0.53
CA ILE A 100 -21.48 -0.72 0.72
C ILE A 100 -22.10 -0.38 -0.62
N GLU A 101 -23.43 -0.41 -0.70
CA GLU A 101 -24.16 0.08 -1.86
C GLU A 101 -24.41 1.58 -1.71
N LEU A 102 -23.84 2.38 -2.61
CA LEU A 102 -24.04 3.82 -2.65
C LEU A 102 -24.44 4.25 -4.07
N ALA A 103 -25.65 4.81 -4.20
CA ALA A 103 -26.17 5.35 -5.47
C ALA A 103 -26.11 4.36 -6.65
N GLY A 104 -26.35 3.06 -6.39
CA GLY A 104 -26.29 1.99 -7.39
C GLY A 104 -24.88 1.45 -7.69
N LEU A 105 -23.86 1.94 -6.98
CA LEU A 105 -22.49 1.41 -7.03
C LEU A 105 -22.21 0.57 -5.78
N THR A 106 -21.79 -0.69 -5.97
CA THR A 106 -21.35 -1.57 -4.88
C THR A 106 -19.86 -1.38 -4.66
N LEU A 107 -19.49 -0.79 -3.53
CA LEU A 107 -18.09 -0.66 -3.10
C LEU A 107 -17.73 -1.82 -2.19
N ALA A 108 -16.90 -2.73 -2.70
CA ALA A 108 -16.39 -3.85 -1.95
C ALA A 108 -15.16 -3.45 -1.11
N TRP A 109 -15.08 -4.02 0.09
CA TRP A 109 -13.93 -3.90 0.96
C TRP A 109 -12.70 -4.58 0.35
N PRO A 110 -11.51 -3.96 0.42
CA PRO A 110 -10.30 -4.57 -0.10
C PRO A 110 -9.92 -5.82 0.69
N SER A 111 -9.23 -6.75 0.03
CA SER A 111 -8.73 -7.95 0.70
C SER A 111 -7.63 -7.63 1.71
N PHE A 112 -7.40 -8.52 2.68
CA PHE A 112 -6.36 -8.34 3.68
C PHE A 112 -4.97 -8.19 3.04
N GLU A 113 -4.70 -8.96 1.99
CA GLU A 113 -3.46 -8.91 1.22
C GLU A 113 -3.22 -7.54 0.59
N PHE A 114 -4.27 -6.93 0.03
CA PHE A 114 -4.21 -5.59 -0.52
C PHE A 114 -3.91 -4.56 0.58
N ILE A 115 -4.60 -4.65 1.73
CA ILE A 115 -4.40 -3.73 2.86
C ILE A 115 -2.98 -3.86 3.41
N ALA A 116 -2.52 -5.08 3.66
CA ALA A 116 -1.19 -5.37 4.19
C ALA A 116 -0.09 -4.90 3.21
N GLY A 117 -0.26 -5.16 1.92
CA GLY A 117 0.64 -4.71 0.87
C GLY A 117 0.68 -3.18 0.77
N TRP A 118 -0.48 -2.52 0.71
CA TRP A 118 -0.59 -1.06 0.68
C TRP A 118 0.06 -0.41 1.90
N PHE A 119 -0.21 -0.96 3.10
CA PHE A 119 0.36 -0.45 4.34
C PHE A 119 1.89 -0.61 4.36
N GLY A 120 2.40 -1.79 4.02
CA GLY A 120 3.83 -2.06 3.96
C GLY A 120 4.57 -1.20 2.94
N LEU A 121 4.01 -1.05 1.73
CA LEU A 121 4.55 -0.17 0.70
C LEU A 121 4.53 1.29 1.14
N THR A 122 3.44 1.75 1.76
CA THR A 122 3.32 3.13 2.26
C THR A 122 4.41 3.44 3.28
N LEU A 123 4.59 2.56 4.27
CA LEU A 123 5.60 2.76 5.31
C LEU A 123 7.03 2.66 4.77
N TYR A 124 7.26 1.80 3.77
CA TYR A 124 8.56 1.71 3.11
C TYR A 124 8.88 2.96 2.27
N SER A 125 7.92 3.43 1.48
CA SER A 125 8.13 4.51 0.50
C SER A 125 8.18 5.90 1.14
N ALA A 126 7.46 6.14 2.23
CA ALA A 126 7.37 7.46 2.85
C ALA A 126 8.73 8.07 3.27
N PRO A 127 9.68 7.33 3.88
CA PRO A 127 11.03 7.84 4.16
C PRO A 127 11.81 8.31 2.93
N PHE A 128 11.66 7.64 1.79
CA PHE A 128 12.34 8.03 0.55
C PHE A 128 11.72 9.31 -0.01
N ILE A 129 10.39 9.38 -0.05
CA ILE A 129 9.68 10.60 -0.46
C ILE A 129 10.02 11.77 0.46
N ALA A 130 10.12 11.55 1.77
CA ALA A 130 10.53 12.58 2.71
C ALA A 130 11.94 13.13 2.41
N GLU A 131 12.86 12.29 1.95
CA GLU A 131 14.21 12.74 1.57
C GLU A 131 14.21 13.54 0.27
N GLU A 132 13.44 13.12 -0.73
CA GLU A 132 13.26 13.88 -1.99
C GLU A 132 12.63 15.25 -1.72
N LEU A 133 11.59 15.30 -0.88
CA LEU A 133 10.95 16.55 -0.47
C LEU A 133 11.93 17.48 0.26
N ARG A 134 12.79 16.93 1.13
CA ARG A 134 13.83 17.69 1.83
C ARG A 134 14.88 18.24 0.87
N ALA A 135 15.33 17.43 -0.08
CA ALA A 135 16.30 17.84 -1.10
C ALA A 135 15.77 18.97 -2.01
N GLY A 136 14.45 19.07 -2.18
CA GLY A 136 13.83 20.16 -2.95
C GLY A 136 13.66 21.47 -2.19
N ILE A 137 13.75 21.48 -0.85
CA ILE A 137 13.56 22.68 -0.01
C ILE A 137 14.90 23.26 0.49
N ALA A 138 15.92 22.42 0.61
CA ALA A 138 17.27 22.80 1.06
C ALA A 138 18.09 23.47 -0.05
#